data_AF-A0A093XMY0-F1
#
_entry.id   AF-A0A093XMY0-F1
#
_cell.length_a   1.000
_cell.length_b   1.000
_cell.length_c   1.000
_cell.angle_alpha   90.00
_cell.angle_beta   90.00
_cell.angle_gamma   90.00
#
_symmetry.space_group_name_H-M   'P 1'
#
loop_
_entity.id
_entity.type
_entity.pdbx_description
1 polymer ?
#
loop_
_entity_poly.entity_id
_entity_poly.type
_entity_poly.pdbx_seq_one_letter_code
_entity_poly.pdbx_strand_id
1 'polypeptide(L)'
;MSIVPTIYTDPNTYLFPSSGDRCWQLGGQWYNEILNTQSQIPRITARHAELRPVAEPLWRRLNALDPKARDQLGKQLDRQYGKVLEEYDVLDRALKKFAKLREMLVGLSRHMEKNKLVRKGDHDDYSFPYPLDKHWTAGPARSYTSI
;
A
#
# COMPACT_ATOMS: atom_id res chain seq x y z
N MET A 1 2.95 7.69 -16.99
CA MET A 1 3.26 7.88 -15.55
C MET A 1 3.01 6.56 -14.86
N SER A 2 3.89 6.12 -13.93
CA SER A 2 3.64 4.91 -13.15
C SER A 2 2.31 5.04 -12.43
N ILE A 3 1.41 4.09 -12.70
CA ILE A 3 0.01 4.11 -12.26
C ILE A 3 -0.09 3.73 -10.78
N VAL A 4 0.92 3.07 -10.22
CA VAL A 4 0.94 2.57 -8.84
C VAL A 4 1.67 3.57 -7.93
N PRO A 5 1.02 4.07 -6.86
CA PRO A 5 1.64 4.93 -5.86
C PRO A 5 2.85 4.26 -5.23
N THR A 6 3.93 5.02 -5.07
CA THR A 6 5.07 4.58 -4.27
C THR A 6 4.77 4.77 -2.79
N ILE A 7 5.51 4.09 -1.90
CA ILE A 7 5.37 4.27 -0.44
C ILE A 7 5.58 5.73 0.03
N TYR A 8 6.18 6.58 -0.80
CA TYR A 8 6.42 8.00 -0.53
C TYR A 8 5.33 8.93 -1.09
N THR A 9 4.32 8.37 -1.77
CA THR A 9 3.24 9.17 -2.33
C THR A 9 2.37 9.70 -1.19
N ASP A 10 2.20 11.02 -1.12
CA ASP A 10 1.29 11.66 -0.17
C ASP A 10 -0.06 11.93 -0.86
N PRO A 11 -1.17 11.38 -0.35
CA PRO A 11 -2.50 11.57 -0.95
C PRO A 11 -2.93 13.05 -0.95
N ASN A 12 -2.39 13.90 -0.08
CA ASN A 12 -2.78 15.31 0.01
C ASN A 12 -2.11 16.18 -1.06
N THR A 13 -0.95 15.75 -1.57
CA THR A 13 -0.18 16.45 -2.59
C THR A 13 -0.19 15.72 -3.95
N TYR A 14 -0.76 14.52 -4.00
CA TYR A 14 -0.93 13.77 -5.23
C TYR A 14 -1.90 14.47 -6.20
N LEU A 15 -1.46 14.62 -7.44
CA LEU A 15 -2.27 15.20 -8.51
C LEU A 15 -3.25 14.15 -9.06
N PHE A 16 -4.40 14.02 -8.41
CA PHE A 16 -5.49 13.19 -8.91
C PHE A 16 -6.03 13.69 -10.25
N PRO A 17 -6.59 12.81 -11.10
CA PRO A 17 -7.23 13.22 -12.33
C PRO A 17 -8.39 14.21 -12.08
N SER A 18 -8.65 15.08 -13.05
CA SER A 18 -9.76 16.04 -13.00
C SER A 18 -11.08 15.48 -13.54
N SER A 19 -11.03 14.36 -14.27
CA SER A 19 -12.19 13.68 -14.86
C SER A 19 -12.66 12.53 -13.95
N GLY A 20 -13.97 12.46 -13.70
CA GLY A 20 -14.58 11.38 -12.93
C GLY A 20 -14.23 10.00 -13.49
N ASP A 21 -14.37 9.77 -14.80
CA ASP A 21 -14.07 8.47 -15.41
C ASP A 21 -12.61 8.05 -15.26
N ARG A 22 -11.66 9.01 -15.33
CA ARG A 22 -10.24 8.71 -15.10
C ARG A 22 -9.94 8.39 -13.64
N CYS A 23 -10.59 9.10 -12.71
CA CYS A 23 -10.49 8.78 -11.30
C CYS A 23 -11.07 7.39 -10.99
N TRP A 24 -12.20 7.04 -11.60
CA TRP A 24 -12.78 5.70 -11.50
C TRP A 24 -11.85 4.60 -12.02
N GLN A 25 -11.28 4.80 -13.21
CA GLN A 25 -10.31 3.87 -13.78
C GLN A 25 -9.09 3.69 -12.86
N LEU A 26 -8.55 4.79 -12.34
CA LEU A 26 -7.40 4.77 -11.43
C LEU A 26 -7.72 4.04 -10.12
N GLY A 27 -8.89 4.35 -9.54
CA GLY A 27 -9.36 3.68 -8.34
C GLY A 27 -9.60 2.19 -8.56
N GLY A 28 -10.16 1.78 -9.70
CA GLY A 28 -10.37 0.37 -10.04
C GLY A 28 -9.05 -0.39 -10.17
N GLN A 29 -8.02 0.24 -10.74
CA GLN A 29 -6.67 -0.34 -10.82
C GLN A 29 -6.07 -0.55 -9.44
N TRP A 30 -6.13 0.44 -8.56
CA TRP A 30 -5.62 0.32 -7.19
C TRP A 30 -6.41 -0.68 -6.35
N TYR A 31 -7.73 -0.71 -6.55
CA TYR A 31 -8.62 -1.65 -5.87
C TYR A 31 -8.33 -3.10 -6.26
N ASN A 32 -8.14 -3.37 -7.55
CA ASN A 32 -7.75 -4.70 -8.03
C ASN A 32 -6.40 -5.15 -7.48
N GLU A 33 -5.42 -4.24 -7.41
CA GLU A 33 -4.10 -4.52 -6.79
C GLU A 33 -4.24 -4.88 -5.29
N ILE A 34 -5.14 -4.19 -4.58
CA ILE A 34 -5.46 -4.50 -3.19
C ILE A 34 -6.11 -5.87 -3.08
N LEU A 35 -7.12 -6.19 -3.89
CA LEU A 35 -7.78 -7.50 -3.86
C LEU A 35 -6.80 -8.64 -4.12
N ASN A 36 -5.90 -8.48 -5.10
CA ASN A 36 -4.87 -9.47 -5.42
C ASN A 36 -3.91 -9.71 -4.26
N THR A 37 -3.57 -8.67 -3.51
CA THR A 37 -2.61 -8.75 -2.40
C THR A 37 -3.30 -9.16 -1.08
N GLN A 38 -4.57 -8.81 -0.90
CA GLN A 38 -5.31 -8.93 0.37
C GLN A 38 -5.32 -10.35 0.93
N SER A 39 -5.49 -11.37 0.08
CA SER A 39 -5.49 -12.77 0.50
C SER A 39 -4.16 -13.20 1.13
N GLN A 40 -3.06 -12.55 0.75
CA GLN A 40 -1.72 -12.84 1.25
C GLN A 40 -1.34 -12.02 2.49
N ILE A 41 -2.02 -10.91 2.76
CA ILE A 41 -1.68 -9.98 3.87
C ILE A 41 -1.60 -10.68 5.23
N PRO A 42 -2.51 -11.59 5.63
CA PRO A 42 -2.39 -12.30 6.91
C PRO A 42 -1.08 -13.10 7.00
N ARG A 43 -0.73 -13.83 5.93
CA ARG A 43 0.51 -14.61 5.84
C ARG A 43 1.75 -13.72 5.86
N ILE A 44 1.75 -12.65 5.06
CA ILE A 44 2.86 -11.68 5.00
C ILE A 44 3.06 -11.03 6.37
N THR A 45 1.97 -10.62 7.04
CA THR A 45 2.01 -10.00 8.37
C THR A 45 2.57 -10.94 9.43
N ALA A 46 2.08 -12.19 9.44
CA ALA A 46 2.57 -13.20 10.38
C ALA A 46 4.07 -13.45 10.18
N ARG A 47 4.50 -13.69 8.94
CA ARG A 47 5.91 -13.92 8.63
C ARG A 47 6.80 -12.72 8.94
N HIS A 48 6.34 -11.52 8.62
CA HIS A 48 7.04 -10.29 8.98
C HIS A 48 7.20 -10.15 10.51
N ALA A 49 6.15 -10.48 11.28
CA ALA A 49 6.21 -10.46 12.74
C ALA A 49 7.16 -11.52 13.32
N GLU A 50 7.27 -12.71 12.70
CA GLU A 50 8.25 -13.74 13.06
C GLU A 50 9.70 -13.28 12.86
N LEU A 51 9.98 -12.59 11.74
CA LEU A 51 11.33 -12.13 11.41
C LEU A 51 11.74 -10.87 12.18
N ARG A 52 10.77 -10.05 12.59
CA ARG A 52 10.97 -8.74 13.22
C ARG A 52 11.95 -8.75 14.39
N PRO A 53 11.91 -9.69 15.37
CA PRO A 53 12.84 -9.68 16.50
C PRO A 53 14.31 -9.78 16.11
N VAL A 54 14.62 -10.42 14.97
CA VAL A 54 15.98 -10.59 14.47
C VAL A 54 16.34 -9.50 13.46
N ALA A 55 15.45 -9.20 12.53
CA ALA A 55 15.74 -8.29 11.41
C ALA A 55 15.72 -6.81 11.82
N GLU A 56 14.74 -6.37 12.61
CA GLU A 56 14.55 -4.95 12.95
C GLU A 56 15.75 -4.34 13.71
N PRO A 57 16.36 -5.00 14.72
CA PRO A 57 17.54 -4.46 15.39
C PRO A 57 18.76 -4.34 14.46
N LEU A 58 18.95 -5.33 13.59
CA LEU A 58 20.05 -5.34 12.61
C LEU A 58 19.88 -4.23 11.57
N TRP A 59 18.66 -4.06 11.06
CA TRP A 59 18.31 -3.01 10.11
C TRP A 59 18.50 -1.61 10.72
N ARG A 60 18.05 -1.39 11.96
CA ARG A 60 18.29 -0.13 12.68
C ARG A 60 19.77 0.16 12.87
N ARG A 61 20.55 -0.87 13.24
CA ARG A 61 22.01 -0.73 13.40
C ARG A 61 22.69 -0.35 12.09
N LEU A 62 22.30 -0.97 10.96
CA LEU A 62 22.83 -0.61 9.65
C LEU A 62 22.50 0.83 9.25
N ASN A 63 21.26 1.28 9.49
CA ASN A 63 20.81 2.62 9.11
C ASN A 63 21.33 3.74 10.01
N ALA A 64 21.74 3.43 11.25
CA ALA A 64 22.37 4.39 12.15
C ALA A 64 23.85 4.67 11.81
N LEU A 65 24.46 3.87 10.92
CA LEU A 65 25.87 4.01 10.53
C LEU A 65 26.05 4.90 9.31
N ASP A 66 27.20 5.58 9.26
CA ASP A 66 27.71 6.24 8.07
C ASP A 66 27.86 5.26 6.90
N PRO A 67 27.77 5.71 5.64
CA PRO A 67 27.78 4.83 4.46
C PRO A 67 28.94 3.82 4.42
N LYS A 68 30.17 4.24 4.78
CA LYS A 68 31.33 3.35 4.81
C LYS A 68 31.24 2.26 5.89
N ALA A 69 30.76 2.62 7.08
CA ALA A 69 30.60 1.68 8.19
C ALA A 69 29.40 0.75 7.98
N ARG A 70 28.34 1.25 7.33
CA ARG A 70 27.19 0.45 6.88
C ARG A 70 27.60 -0.63 5.88
N ASP A 71 28.44 -0.31 4.90
CA ASP A 71 28.92 -1.28 3.91
C ASP A 71 29.74 -2.41 4.54
N GLN A 72 30.62 -2.08 5.49
CA GLN A 72 31.43 -3.08 6.19
C GLN A 72 30.58 -3.99 7.06
N LEU A 73 29.67 -3.42 7.88
CA LEU A 73 28.76 -4.21 8.70
C LEU A 73 27.76 -5.00 7.85
N GLY A 74 27.30 -4.43 6.73
CA GLY A 74 26.41 -5.09 5.77
C GLY A 74 27.02 -6.36 5.22
N LYS A 75 28.28 -6.32 4.76
CA LYS A 75 29.01 -7.52 4.31
C LYS A 75 29.20 -8.57 5.39
N GLN A 76 29.37 -8.15 6.65
CA GLN A 76 29.48 -9.08 7.78
C GLN A 76 28.15 -9.75 8.09
N LEU A 77 27.07 -8.97 8.13
CA LEU A 77 25.72 -9.47 8.42
C LEU A 77 25.15 -10.30 7.28
N ASP A 78 25.50 -10.03 6.03
CA ASP A 78 25.01 -10.75 4.86
C ASP A 78 25.26 -12.26 4.95
N ARG A 79 26.44 -12.66 5.44
CA ARG A 79 26.81 -14.08 5.58
C ARG A 79 25.91 -14.87 6.52
N GLN A 80 25.37 -14.25 7.56
CA GLN A 80 24.60 -14.92 8.62
C GLN A 80 23.10 -14.59 8.55
N TYR A 81 22.76 -13.37 8.15
CA TYR A 81 21.43 -12.81 8.21
C TYR A 81 20.94 -12.24 6.87
N GLY A 82 21.72 -12.32 5.78
CA GLY A 82 21.37 -11.73 4.48
C GLY A 82 19.98 -12.13 4.01
N LYS A 83 19.68 -13.43 3.99
CA LYS A 83 18.35 -13.95 3.62
C LYS A 83 17.22 -13.45 4.53
N VAL A 84 17.47 -13.34 5.83
CA VAL A 84 16.47 -12.87 6.81
C VAL A 84 16.18 -11.38 6.62
N LEU A 85 17.22 -10.58 6.39
CA LEU A 85 17.09 -9.14 6.14
C LEU A 85 16.42 -8.86 4.80
N GLU A 86 16.77 -9.61 3.75
CA GLU A 86 16.14 -9.52 2.44
C GLU A 86 14.65 -9.90 2.52
N GLU A 87 14.31 -11.05 3.12
CA GLU A 87 12.93 -11.48 3.29
C GLU A 87 12.13 -10.44 4.11
N TYR A 88 12.70 -9.94 5.20
CA TYR A 88 12.07 -8.90 6.02
C TYR A 88 11.80 -7.62 5.24
N ASP A 89 12.77 -7.11 4.47
CA ASP A 89 12.61 -5.89 3.65
C ASP A 89 11.53 -6.09 2.57
N VAL A 90 11.50 -7.25 1.91
CA VAL A 90 10.47 -7.56 0.91
C VAL A 90 9.07 -7.57 1.54
N LEU A 91 8.92 -8.22 2.69
CA LEU A 91 7.63 -8.29 3.39
C LEU A 91 7.20 -6.91 3.91
N ASP A 92 8.12 -6.13 4.50
CA ASP A 92 7.86 -4.77 4.97
C ASP A 92 7.42 -3.85 3.81
N ARG A 93 8.11 -3.90 2.66
CA ARG A 93 7.72 -3.15 1.46
C ARG A 93 6.34 -3.56 0.95
N ALA A 94 6.02 -4.85 0.96
CA ALA A 94 4.70 -5.34 0.55
C ALA A 94 3.60 -4.79 1.47
N LEU A 95 3.80 -4.84 2.79
CA LEU A 95 2.87 -4.28 3.78
C LEU A 95 2.71 -2.77 3.61
N LYS A 96 3.81 -2.02 3.44
CA LYS A 96 3.79 -0.58 3.21
C LYS A 96 3.11 -0.20 1.90
N LYS A 97 3.37 -0.94 0.81
CA LYS A 97 2.68 -0.76 -0.48
C LYS A 97 1.18 -0.97 -0.33
N PHE A 98 0.76 -2.04 0.35
CA PHE A 98 -0.64 -2.33 0.61
C PHE A 98 -1.31 -1.21 1.42
N ALA A 99 -0.71 -0.79 2.53
CA ALA A 99 -1.21 0.32 3.34
C ALA A 99 -1.32 1.62 2.53
N LYS A 100 -0.30 1.92 1.70
CA LYS A 100 -0.28 3.11 0.86
C LYS A 100 -1.37 3.09 -0.21
N LEU A 101 -1.63 1.95 -0.86
CA LEU A 101 -2.72 1.83 -1.83
C LEU A 101 -4.08 2.13 -1.19
N ARG A 102 -4.30 1.66 0.05
CA ARG A 102 -5.52 1.98 0.80
C ARG A 102 -5.64 3.47 1.09
N GLU A 103 -4.57 4.09 1.56
CA GLU A 103 -4.50 5.52 1.83
C GLU A 103 -4.78 6.35 0.56
N MET A 104 -4.22 5.94 -0.58
CA MET A 104 -4.40 6.60 -1.87
C MET A 104 -5.83 6.46 -2.40
N LEU A 105 -6.47 5.31 -2.21
CA LEU A 105 -7.91 5.15 -2.51
C LEU A 105 -8.74 6.12 -1.67
N VAL A 106 -8.49 6.24 -0.37
CA VAL A 106 -9.19 7.22 0.49
C VAL A 106 -8.97 8.66 0.02
N GLY A 107 -7.74 9.00 -0.36
CA GLY A 107 -7.42 10.32 -0.93
C GLY A 107 -8.20 10.60 -2.22
N LEU A 108 -8.27 9.61 -3.10
CA LEU A 108 -9.04 9.67 -4.35
C LEU A 108 -10.54 9.87 -4.07
N SER A 109 -11.10 9.15 -3.10
CA SER A 109 -12.49 9.32 -2.65
C SER A 109 -12.79 10.76 -2.29
N ARG A 110 -11.96 11.33 -1.39
CA ARG A 110 -12.11 12.70 -0.90
C ARG A 110 -11.97 13.71 -2.04
N HIS A 111 -11.02 13.49 -2.95
CA HIS A 111 -10.85 14.34 -4.13
C HIS A 111 -12.09 14.31 -5.02
N MET A 112 -12.61 13.14 -5.33
CA MET A 112 -13.79 13.02 -6.20
C MET A 112 -15.05 13.60 -5.54
N GLU A 113 -15.25 13.41 -4.23
CA GLU A 113 -16.34 14.05 -3.48
C GLU A 113 -16.24 15.57 -3.50
N LYS A 114 -15.08 16.11 -3.13
CA LYS A 114 -14.82 17.56 -3.10
C LYS A 114 -15.07 18.22 -4.46
N ASN A 115 -14.73 17.53 -5.55
CA ASN A 115 -14.85 18.04 -6.91
C ASN A 115 -16.15 17.61 -7.63
N LYS A 116 -17.11 16.99 -6.92
CA LYS A 116 -18.39 16.52 -7.49
C LYS A 116 -18.21 15.60 -8.70
N LEU A 117 -17.20 14.73 -8.65
CA LEU A 117 -16.85 13.76 -9.70
C LEU A 117 -17.48 12.38 -9.48
N VAL A 118 -18.25 12.23 -8.40
CA VAL A 118 -19.03 11.03 -8.07
C VAL A 118 -20.23 10.93 -9.01
N ARG A 119 -20.55 9.74 -9.53
CA ARG A 119 -21.75 9.57 -10.37
C ARG A 119 -23.00 9.62 -9.49
N LYS A 120 -24.11 10.11 -10.06
CA LYS A 120 -25.40 10.18 -9.37
C LYS A 120 -25.87 8.75 -9.02
N GLY A 121 -26.03 8.46 -7.74
CA GLY A 121 -26.42 7.13 -7.23
C GLY A 121 -25.28 6.30 -6.64
N ASP A 122 -24.02 6.71 -6.82
CA ASP A 122 -22.87 5.99 -6.25
C ASP A 122 -22.57 6.39 -4.79
N HIS A 123 -23.32 7.34 -4.23
CA HIS A 123 -23.22 7.76 -2.82
C HIS A 123 -23.66 6.70 -1.80
N ASP A 124 -24.29 5.61 -2.26
CA ASP A 124 -24.70 4.53 -1.37
C ASP A 124 -23.47 3.76 -0.85
N ASP A 125 -23.55 3.23 0.37
CA ASP A 125 -22.43 2.69 1.20
C ASP A 125 -21.54 1.60 0.54
N TYR A 126 -21.88 1.14 -0.67
CA TYR A 126 -21.21 0.08 -1.42
C TYR A 126 -20.58 0.52 -2.75
N SER A 127 -20.75 1.79 -3.13
CA SER A 127 -20.51 2.25 -4.50
C SER A 127 -19.46 3.34 -4.64
N PHE A 128 -18.88 3.92 -3.60
CA PHE A 128 -17.81 4.91 -3.83
C PHE A 128 -16.76 5.00 -2.72
N PRO A 129 -15.50 5.20 -3.12
CA PRO A 129 -14.49 4.19 -3.40
C PRO A 129 -13.69 3.79 -2.15
N TYR A 130 -14.27 3.84 -0.96
CA TYR A 130 -13.76 3.07 0.19
C TYR A 130 -14.84 3.11 1.27
N PRO A 131 -15.38 1.96 1.72
CA PRO A 131 -16.18 1.96 2.93
C PRO A 131 -15.24 2.41 4.05
N LEU A 132 -15.64 3.43 4.82
CA LEU A 132 -14.98 3.83 6.05
C LEU A 132 -15.01 2.64 7.03
N ASP A 133 -14.02 1.74 6.90
CA ASP A 133 -13.68 0.56 7.71
C ASP A 133 -14.76 -0.49 8.04
N LYS A 134 -16.06 -0.20 7.91
CA LYS A 134 -17.13 -1.06 8.48
C LYS A 134 -17.49 -2.28 7.65
N HIS A 135 -17.16 -2.32 6.36
CA HIS A 135 -17.66 -3.36 5.43
C HIS A 135 -16.57 -4.02 4.58
N TRP A 136 -15.30 -3.96 5.00
CA TRP A 136 -14.18 -4.56 4.25
C TRP A 136 -14.31 -6.08 4.05
N THR A 137 -15.04 -6.76 4.92
CA THR A 137 -15.34 -8.21 4.82
C THR A 137 -16.52 -8.54 3.90
N ALA A 138 -17.23 -7.53 3.36
CA ALA A 138 -18.48 -7.72 2.63
C ALA A 138 -18.31 -8.03 1.12
N GLY A 139 -17.07 -8.15 0.63
CA GLY A 139 -16.78 -8.48 -0.76
C GLY A 139 -16.45 -7.25 -1.63
N PRO A 140 -16.35 -7.44 -2.97
CA PRO A 140 -15.87 -6.40 -3.86
C PRO A 140 -16.86 -5.23 -3.97
N ALA A 141 -16.36 -3.99 -4.02
CA ALA A 141 -17.18 -2.80 -4.25
C ALA A 141 -17.87 -2.90 -5.63
N ARG A 142 -19.18 -2.65 -5.66
CA ARG A 142 -20.02 -2.83 -6.88
C ARG A 142 -19.61 -1.94 -8.04
N SER A 143 -19.10 -0.75 -7.73
CA SER A 143 -18.71 0.24 -8.73
C SER A 143 -17.38 -0.05 -9.43
N TYR A 144 -16.51 -0.85 -8.81
CA TYR A 144 -15.24 -1.28 -9.41
C TYR A 144 -15.31 -2.62 -10.15
N THR A 145 -16.42 -3.35 -10.01
CA THR A 145 -16.63 -4.68 -10.61
C THR A 145 -17.39 -4.66 -11.93
N SER A 146 -17.86 -3.50 -12.39
CA SER A 146 -18.72 -3.35 -13.58
C SER A 146 -17.99 -2.82 -14.83
N ILE A 147 -16.69 -3.08 -14.97
CA ILE A 147 -15.91 -2.74 -16.19
C ILE A 147 -15.66 -3.99 -17.01
#